data_AF-A0A3B1C5J0-F1
#
_entry.id   AF-A0A3B1C5J0-F1
#
_cell.length_a   1.000
_cell.length_b   1.000
_cell.length_c   1.000
_cell.angle_alpha   90.00
_cell.angle_beta   90.00
_cell.angle_gamma   90.00
#
_symmetry.space_group_name_H-M   'P 1'
#
loop_
_entity.id
_entity.type
_entity.pdbx_description
1 polymer ?
#
loop_
_entity_poly.entity_id
_entity_poly.type
_entity_poly.pdbx_seq_one_letter_code
_entity_poly.pdbx_strand_id
1 'polypeptide(L)'
;MKRLVIIVFSFLILISCSSQNKNIDLQIIPQPQKVTYNKGELELLNKNFSFLFDSIDPQIINPLRSEFDRSLKFYDSKISEHVDSNIIVKIRRLSKNKIKELNLKKKDKQLFVEEGYQLSVEADTIDISAVSETGAFYGLQTLKQLLITYRVKGKLPLMEIVDYPEMKFRALMDDISRGPIPNMKYMKYQIRRLSELKYNYLTYYIEHVVKTKSHPEFAPDDALTIDEIKELSAYAKKYHIILIGNFQSFGHFENILSIPKYAYLGERGKLLSPAKEESYKFLADIYSELIPAFDSPMFIVNCDE
;
A
#
# COMPACT_ATOMS: atom_id res chain seq x y z
N MET A 1 46.15 50.99 52.74
CA MET A 1 46.04 50.40 51.39
C MET A 1 44.74 49.58 51.31
N LYS A 2 43.66 50.16 50.78
CA LYS A 2 42.39 49.45 50.49
C LYS A 2 42.32 49.29 48.97
N ARG A 3 42.34 48.05 48.46
CA ARG A 3 42.14 47.77 47.03
C ARG A 3 40.68 47.38 46.82
N LEU A 4 40.00 48.18 46.02
CA LEU A 4 38.65 47.97 45.49
C LEU A 4 38.74 46.88 44.41
N VAL A 5 37.97 45.80 44.52
CA VAL A 5 37.81 44.81 43.45
C VAL A 5 36.38 44.90 42.95
N ILE A 6 36.21 45.46 41.76
CA ILE A 6 34.93 45.49 41.04
C ILE A 6 34.90 44.23 40.18
N ILE A 7 33.99 43.30 40.48
CA ILE A 7 33.72 42.13 39.66
C ILE A 7 32.55 42.47 38.75
N VAL A 8 32.83 42.65 37.45
CA VAL A 8 31.83 42.79 36.39
C VAL A 8 31.38 41.39 35.98
N PHE A 9 30.17 41.00 36.37
CA PHE A 9 29.53 39.77 35.89
C PHE A 9 28.88 40.05 34.54
N SER A 10 29.51 39.61 33.45
CA SER A 10 28.92 39.62 32.11
C SER A 10 27.94 38.45 32.00
N PHE A 11 26.65 38.77 31.86
CA PHE A 11 25.58 37.80 31.60
C PHE A 11 25.61 37.43 30.11
N LEU A 12 26.26 36.31 29.77
CA LEU A 12 26.12 35.71 28.44
C LEU A 12 24.73 35.04 28.35
N ILE A 13 23.80 35.69 27.67
CA ILE A 13 22.51 35.09 27.30
C ILE A 13 22.78 34.15 26.11
N LEU A 14 22.93 32.86 26.40
CA LEU A 14 22.87 31.80 25.40
C LEU A 14 21.41 31.66 24.94
N ILE A 15 21.06 32.30 23.82
CA ILE A 15 19.82 32.01 23.10
C ILE A 15 20.00 30.64 22.44
N SER A 16 19.66 29.59 23.19
CA SER A 16 19.52 28.25 22.63
C SER A 16 18.26 28.27 21.74
N CYS A 17 18.47 28.28 20.43
CA CYS A 17 17.40 28.10 19.46
C CYS A 17 16.93 26.65 19.55
N SER A 18 16.02 26.36 20.49
CA SER A 18 15.32 25.08 20.51
C SER A 18 14.38 25.06 19.31
N SER A 19 14.67 24.24 18.30
CA SER A 19 13.65 23.85 17.33
C SER A 19 12.52 23.19 18.12
N GLN A 20 11.40 23.89 18.29
CA GLN A 20 10.22 23.29 18.89
C GLN A 20 9.76 22.18 17.94
N ASN A 21 10.01 20.92 18.30
CA ASN A 21 9.28 19.77 17.78
C ASN A 21 7.84 19.92 18.26
N LYS A 22 7.07 20.79 17.60
CA LYS A 22 5.61 20.74 17.71
C LYS A 22 5.22 19.42 17.05
N ASN A 23 4.79 18.46 17.86
CA ASN A 23 3.96 17.34 17.40
C ASN A 23 2.66 17.92 16.87
N ILE A 24 2.69 18.48 15.65
CA ILE A 24 1.50 18.60 14.84
C ILE A 24 1.26 17.18 14.35
N ASP A 25 0.21 16.55 14.87
CA ASP A 25 -0.28 15.27 14.38
C ASP A 25 -0.63 15.45 12.90
N LEU A 26 0.27 14.95 12.03
CA LEU A 26 0.06 14.99 10.59
C LEU A 26 -1.08 14.02 10.31
N GLN A 27 -2.25 14.55 9.95
CA GLN A 27 -3.49 13.78 9.73
C GLN A 27 -3.42 12.98 8.43
N ILE A 28 -2.52 12.00 8.39
CA ILE A 28 -2.35 11.03 7.33
C ILE A 28 -2.16 9.64 7.96
N ILE A 29 -2.57 8.60 7.24
CA ILE A 29 -2.52 7.21 7.69
C ILE A 29 -1.89 6.35 6.59
N PRO A 30 -0.85 5.56 6.89
CA PRO A 30 -0.14 5.47 8.18
C PRO A 30 0.66 6.74 8.51
N GLN A 31 0.92 6.97 9.81
CA GLN A 31 1.82 8.03 10.24
C GLN A 31 3.26 7.76 9.75
N PRO A 32 3.98 8.75 9.19
CA PRO A 32 5.35 8.56 8.73
C PRO A 32 6.35 8.37 9.86
N GLN A 33 7.47 7.71 9.55
CA GLN A 33 8.59 7.53 10.47
C GLN A 33 9.19 8.85 10.97
N LYS A 34 9.31 9.86 10.10
CA LYS A 34 9.83 11.19 10.45
C LYS A 34 9.16 12.28 9.64
N VAL A 35 8.77 13.36 10.32
CA VAL A 35 8.31 14.61 9.72
C VAL A 35 9.13 15.76 10.30
N THR A 36 9.59 16.69 9.47
CA THR A 36 10.29 17.90 9.88
C THR A 36 9.64 19.10 9.20
N TYR A 37 9.07 20.00 9.98
CA TYR A 37 8.42 21.20 9.44
C TYR A 37 9.42 22.32 9.20
N ASN A 38 9.31 22.93 8.03
CA ASN A 38 10.08 24.10 7.63
C ASN A 38 9.21 25.36 7.76
N LYS A 39 9.86 26.53 7.85
CA LYS A 39 9.14 27.81 7.94
C LYS A 39 8.54 28.15 6.58
N GLY A 40 7.22 28.28 6.52
CA GLY A 40 6.49 28.71 5.33
C GLY A 40 5.35 27.77 4.98
N GLU A 41 4.64 28.09 3.91
CA GLU A 41 3.54 27.29 3.37
C GLU A 41 3.58 27.34 1.84
N LEU A 42 3.21 26.23 1.21
CA LEU A 42 2.89 26.11 -0.20
C LEU A 42 1.41 26.46 -0.40
N GLU A 43 1.14 27.50 -1.18
CA GLU A 43 -0.23 27.87 -1.55
C GLU A 43 -0.79 26.81 -2.51
N LEU A 44 -2.00 26.30 -2.27
CA LEU A 44 -2.66 25.27 -3.10
C LEU A 44 -3.83 25.83 -3.92
N LEU A 45 -4.43 26.95 -3.50
CA LEU A 45 -5.60 27.53 -4.17
C LEU A 45 -5.21 28.08 -5.55
N ASN A 46 -6.02 27.78 -6.57
CA ASN A 46 -5.81 28.20 -7.96
C ASN A 46 -4.45 27.76 -8.53
N LYS A 47 -3.95 26.61 -8.08
CA LYS A 47 -2.70 26.02 -8.57
C LYS A 47 -2.97 24.80 -9.43
N ASN A 48 -2.19 24.71 -10.50
CA ASN A 48 -2.11 23.53 -11.34
C ASN A 48 -0.86 22.74 -10.94
N PHE A 49 -1.00 21.42 -10.93
CA PHE A 49 0.10 20.49 -10.66
C PHE A 49 0.57 19.88 -11.97
N SER A 50 1.89 19.85 -12.19
CA SER A 50 2.49 19.02 -13.22
C SER A 50 3.46 18.03 -12.60
N PHE A 51 3.42 16.80 -13.09
CA PHE A 51 4.23 15.71 -12.56
C PHE A 51 5.38 15.42 -13.52
N LEU A 52 6.61 15.54 -13.01
CA LEU A 52 7.83 15.20 -13.73
C LEU A 52 8.38 13.89 -13.16
N PHE A 53 8.67 12.95 -14.05
CA PHE A 53 9.19 11.64 -13.68
C PHE A 53 10.60 11.51 -14.22
N ASP A 54 11.54 11.24 -13.33
CA ASP A 54 12.93 10.99 -13.69
C ASP A 54 13.31 9.56 -13.29
N SER A 55 13.67 8.76 -14.29
CA SER A 55 14.27 7.44 -14.10
C SER A 55 13.38 6.42 -13.37
N ILE A 56 12.06 6.51 -13.53
CA ILE A 56 11.04 5.56 -13.03
C ILE A 56 10.14 5.12 -14.19
N ASP A 57 9.76 3.84 -14.25
CA ASP A 57 8.92 3.30 -15.31
C ASP A 57 7.52 3.98 -15.35
N PRO A 58 7.17 4.65 -16.46
CA PRO A 58 5.86 5.28 -16.63
C PRO A 58 4.67 4.33 -16.47
N GLN A 59 4.80 3.03 -16.78
CA GLN A 59 3.71 2.06 -16.66
C GLN A 59 3.24 1.86 -15.21
N ILE A 60 4.13 2.09 -14.24
CA ILE A 60 3.85 1.99 -12.81
C ILE A 60 3.15 3.24 -12.29
N ILE A 61 3.49 4.37 -12.89
CA ILE A 61 2.96 5.68 -12.57
C ILE A 61 1.56 5.89 -13.15
N ASN A 62 1.27 5.34 -14.34
CA ASN A 62 0.03 5.62 -15.07
C ASN A 62 -1.26 5.25 -14.31
N PRO A 63 -1.34 4.10 -13.60
CA PRO A 63 -2.49 3.80 -12.73
C PRO A 63 -2.68 4.87 -11.65
N LEU A 64 -1.59 5.31 -11.02
CA LEU A 64 -1.63 6.38 -10.02
C LEU A 64 -2.00 7.73 -10.62
N ARG A 65 -1.47 8.06 -11.81
CA ARG A 65 -1.85 9.25 -12.56
C ARG A 65 -3.37 9.33 -12.68
N SER A 66 -4.00 8.26 -13.15
CA SER A 66 -5.46 8.20 -13.32
C SER A 66 -6.23 8.29 -12.00
N GLU A 67 -5.70 7.75 -10.90
CA GLU A 67 -6.30 7.84 -9.57
C GLU A 67 -6.11 9.22 -8.94
N PHE A 68 -4.94 9.84 -9.14
CA PHE A 68 -4.67 11.22 -8.75
C PHE A 68 -5.60 12.17 -9.49
N ASP A 69 -5.73 12.05 -10.81
CA ASP A 69 -6.66 12.84 -11.61
C ASP A 69 -8.11 12.67 -11.13
N ARG A 70 -8.52 11.43 -10.86
CA ARG A 70 -9.86 11.15 -10.32
C ARG A 70 -10.07 11.79 -8.94
N SER A 71 -9.08 11.70 -8.06
CA SER A 71 -9.15 12.20 -6.68
C SER A 71 -9.03 13.73 -6.62
N LEU A 72 -8.31 14.32 -7.57
CA LEU A 72 -8.01 15.74 -7.66
C LEU A 72 -8.83 16.45 -8.75
N LYS A 73 -9.95 15.90 -9.23
CA LYS A 73 -10.88 16.56 -10.19
C LYS A 73 -11.31 18.00 -9.81
N PHE A 74 -10.98 18.46 -8.61
CA PHE A 74 -11.18 19.83 -8.10
C PHE A 74 -10.01 20.79 -8.35
N TYR A 75 -8.81 20.29 -8.63
CA TYR A 75 -7.66 21.06 -9.11
C TYR A 75 -7.55 20.81 -10.61
N ASP A 76 -7.46 21.84 -11.44
CA ASP A 76 -7.24 21.73 -12.90
C ASP A 76 -5.84 21.15 -13.17
N SER A 77 -5.69 19.88 -12.83
CA SER A 77 -4.44 19.14 -12.82
C SER A 77 -4.18 18.67 -14.25
N LYS A 78 -3.07 19.15 -14.80
CA LYS A 78 -2.57 18.71 -16.11
C LYS A 78 -1.26 17.97 -15.88
N ILE A 79 -1.28 16.66 -16.07
CA ILE A 79 -0.01 15.94 -16.17
C ILE A 79 0.55 16.19 -17.57
N SER A 80 1.67 16.90 -17.63
CA SER A 80 2.35 17.32 -18.85
C SER A 80 3.82 16.90 -18.79
N GLU A 81 4.41 16.58 -19.94
CA GLU A 81 5.86 16.39 -20.10
C GLU A 81 6.62 17.74 -20.15
N HIS A 82 5.90 18.87 -20.27
CA HIS A 82 6.44 20.23 -20.33
C HIS A 82 5.80 21.14 -19.27
N VAL A 83 6.56 22.12 -18.78
CA VAL A 83 6.22 22.95 -17.61
C VAL A 83 5.49 24.22 -18.03
N ASP A 84 4.19 24.31 -17.72
CA ASP A 84 3.39 25.55 -17.71
C ASP A 84 2.66 25.74 -16.36
N SER A 85 3.06 25.01 -15.31
CA SER A 85 2.33 24.86 -14.04
C SER A 85 2.91 25.64 -12.87
N ASN A 86 2.05 26.01 -11.92
CA ASN A 86 2.43 26.73 -10.69
C ASN A 86 3.07 25.84 -9.61
N ILE A 87 2.86 24.51 -9.63
CA ILE A 87 3.49 23.56 -8.71
C ILE A 87 4.03 22.38 -9.49
N ILE A 88 5.32 22.09 -9.31
CA ILE A 88 5.97 20.95 -9.96
C ILE A 88 6.13 19.83 -8.94
N VAL A 89 5.52 18.67 -9.22
CA VAL A 89 5.71 17.44 -8.45
C VAL A 89 6.76 16.59 -9.16
N LYS A 90 7.97 16.50 -8.62
CA LYS A 90 9.03 15.67 -9.21
C LYS A 90 9.12 14.35 -8.48
N ILE A 91 9.16 13.26 -9.22
CA ILE A 91 9.30 11.92 -8.68
C ILE A 91 10.57 11.33 -9.27
N ARG A 92 11.54 11.04 -8.42
CA ARG A 92 12.91 10.77 -8.82
C ARG A 92 13.46 9.54 -8.12
N ARG A 93 14.46 8.93 -8.75
CA ARG A 93 15.23 7.87 -8.09
C ARG A 93 16.17 8.46 -7.04
N LEU A 94 16.13 7.92 -5.83
CA LEU A 94 17.03 8.29 -4.74
C LEU A 94 18.42 7.69 -4.96
N SER A 95 19.45 8.53 -4.87
CA SER A 95 20.83 8.09 -5.04
C SER A 95 21.37 7.33 -3.83
N LYS A 96 22.33 6.43 -4.05
CA LYS A 96 22.96 5.63 -2.97
C LYS A 96 23.63 6.49 -1.89
N ASN A 97 24.14 7.67 -2.24
CA ASN A 97 24.78 8.58 -1.29
C ASN A 97 23.76 9.15 -0.30
N LYS A 98 22.58 9.54 -0.80
CA LYS A 98 21.52 10.12 0.03
C LYS A 98 20.90 9.11 1.01
N ILE A 99 20.91 7.82 0.68
CA ILE A 99 20.52 6.75 1.63
C ILE A 99 21.47 6.71 2.85
N LYS A 100 22.77 6.99 2.67
CA LYS A 100 23.72 6.97 3.79
C LYS A 100 23.46 8.12 4.76
N GLU A 101 23.04 9.27 4.25
CA GLU A 101 22.72 10.46 5.05
C GLU A 101 21.51 10.27 5.97
N LEU A 102 20.62 9.33 5.66
CA LEU A 102 19.45 9.02 6.48
C LEU A 102 19.78 8.35 7.83
N ASN A 103 21.00 7.83 8.01
CA ASN A 103 21.44 7.20 9.26
C ASN A 103 20.49 6.10 9.80
N LEU A 104 19.86 5.33 8.89
CA LEU A 104 18.92 4.27 9.25
C LEU A 104 19.63 3.09 9.94
N LYS A 105 18.94 2.45 10.89
CA LYS A 105 19.42 1.19 11.49
C LYS A 105 19.51 0.12 10.40
N LYS A 106 20.42 -0.84 10.57
CA LYS A 106 20.65 -1.91 9.59
C LYS A 106 19.37 -2.65 9.16
N LYS A 107 18.48 -2.94 10.11
CA LYS A 107 17.19 -3.61 9.86
C LYS A 107 16.22 -2.74 9.02
N ASP A 108 16.23 -1.43 9.26
CA ASP A 108 15.31 -0.48 8.64
C ASP A 108 15.78 -0.12 7.22
N LYS A 109 17.08 -0.22 6.96
CA LYS A 109 17.67 0.06 5.65
C LYS A 109 17.09 -0.81 4.55
N GLN A 110 16.82 -2.10 4.81
CA GLN A 110 16.23 -2.99 3.82
C GLN A 110 14.79 -2.57 3.51
N LEU A 111 13.98 -2.30 4.55
CA LEU A 111 12.60 -1.85 4.40
C LEU A 111 12.52 -0.50 3.68
N PHE A 112 13.45 0.41 3.95
CA PHE A 112 13.55 1.67 3.24
C PHE A 112 13.95 1.49 1.77
N VAL A 113 14.87 0.58 1.46
CA VAL A 113 15.25 0.28 0.07
C VAL A 113 14.10 -0.34 -0.71
N GLU A 114 13.30 -1.20 -0.07
CA GLU A 114 12.17 -1.91 -0.69
C GLU A 114 10.93 -1.01 -0.84
N GLU A 115 10.56 -0.24 0.18
CA GLU A 115 9.25 0.44 0.26
C GLU A 115 9.35 1.90 0.75
N GLY A 116 10.55 2.41 1.04
CA GLY A 116 10.75 3.74 1.63
C GLY A 116 10.89 4.87 0.63
N TYR A 117 10.61 6.08 1.10
CA TYR A 117 10.70 7.31 0.32
C TYR A 117 11.04 8.53 1.19
N GLN A 118 11.50 9.58 0.52
CA GLN A 118 11.56 10.94 1.04
C GLN A 118 10.55 11.80 0.28
N LEU A 119 9.84 12.67 0.97
CA LEU A 119 8.96 13.68 0.39
C LEU A 119 9.33 15.06 0.93
N SER A 120 9.67 16.01 0.05
CA SER A 120 9.91 17.42 0.38
C SER A 120 8.77 18.27 -0.16
N VAL A 121 8.23 19.16 0.65
CA VAL A 121 7.29 20.22 0.24
C VAL A 121 8.01 21.54 0.41
N GLU A 122 8.26 22.21 -0.71
CA GLU A 122 8.87 23.54 -0.80
C GLU A 122 7.85 24.57 -1.33
N ALA A 123 8.26 25.83 -1.45
CA ALA A 123 7.37 26.95 -1.78
C ALA A 123 6.66 26.84 -3.14
N ASP A 124 7.24 26.12 -4.10
CA ASP A 124 6.74 25.95 -5.47
C ASP A 124 6.94 24.52 -6.03
N THR A 125 7.56 23.64 -5.25
CA THR A 125 7.98 22.32 -5.68
C THR A 125 7.65 21.26 -4.63
N ILE A 126 7.28 20.08 -5.10
CA ILE A 126 7.09 18.90 -4.27
C ILE A 126 7.96 17.79 -4.84
N ASP A 127 8.82 17.22 -4.00
CA ASP A 127 9.80 16.24 -4.44
C ASP A 127 9.60 14.92 -3.72
N ILE A 128 9.31 13.86 -4.47
CA ILE A 128 9.27 12.48 -3.97
C ILE A 128 10.51 11.76 -4.50
N SER A 129 11.31 11.20 -3.60
CA SER A 129 12.52 10.45 -3.96
C SER A 129 12.50 9.08 -3.30
N ALA A 130 12.67 8.01 -4.08
CA ALA A 130 12.67 6.65 -3.57
C ALA A 130 13.68 5.75 -4.28
N VAL A 131 14.11 4.68 -3.61
CA VAL A 131 15.04 3.70 -4.21
C VAL A 131 14.32 2.75 -5.15
N SER A 132 13.12 2.33 -4.74
CA SER A 132 12.23 1.43 -5.47
C SER A 132 11.02 2.17 -6.01
N GLU A 133 10.35 1.51 -6.96
CA GLU A 133 9.08 1.95 -7.53
C GLU A 133 7.97 1.93 -6.47
N THR A 134 7.93 0.90 -5.61
CA THR A 134 6.99 0.82 -4.48
C THR A 134 7.15 1.99 -3.51
N GLY A 135 8.39 2.39 -3.22
CA GLY A 135 8.64 3.57 -2.39
C GLY A 135 8.11 4.85 -3.02
N ALA A 136 8.34 5.06 -4.32
CA ALA A 136 7.80 6.21 -5.03
C ALA A 136 6.26 6.21 -5.03
N PHE A 137 5.65 5.04 -5.24
CA PHE A 137 4.21 4.84 -5.16
C PHE A 137 3.65 5.19 -3.77
N TYR A 138 4.31 4.75 -2.69
CA TYR A 138 3.88 5.09 -1.32
C TYR A 138 4.10 6.55 -0.95
N GLY A 139 5.15 7.18 -1.47
CA GLY A 139 5.34 8.63 -1.35
C GLY A 139 4.21 9.41 -2.02
N LEU A 140 3.74 8.92 -3.16
CA LEU A 140 2.55 9.47 -3.81
C LEU A 140 1.29 9.28 -2.96
N GLN A 141 1.08 8.13 -2.31
CA GLN A 141 -0.07 7.97 -1.40
C GLN A 141 -0.06 9.00 -0.27
N THR A 142 1.11 9.26 0.30
CA THR A 142 1.27 10.30 1.33
C THR A 142 0.96 11.68 0.76
N LEU A 143 1.49 12.04 -0.41
CA LEU A 143 1.17 13.31 -1.07
C LEU A 143 -0.35 13.47 -1.31
N LYS A 144 -1.00 12.42 -1.82
CA LYS A 144 -2.45 12.41 -2.05
C LYS A 144 -3.22 12.73 -0.76
N GLN A 145 -2.86 12.08 0.34
CA GLN A 145 -3.50 12.34 1.63
C GLN A 145 -3.24 13.76 2.13
N LEU A 146 -1.99 14.26 2.02
CA LEU A 146 -1.65 15.64 2.38
C LEU A 146 -2.50 16.65 1.61
N LEU A 147 -2.60 16.50 0.29
CA LEU A 147 -3.40 17.39 -0.54
C LEU A 147 -4.87 17.34 -0.15
N ILE A 148 -5.43 16.16 0.13
CA ILE A 148 -6.82 16.01 0.59
C ILE A 148 -7.03 16.65 1.96
N THR A 149 -6.12 16.47 2.91
CA THR A 149 -6.21 16.99 4.28
C THR A 149 -6.10 18.52 4.30
N TYR A 150 -5.14 19.08 3.56
CA TYR A 150 -4.86 20.52 3.56
C TYR A 150 -5.67 21.29 2.51
N ARG A 151 -6.48 20.62 1.68
CA ARG A 151 -7.32 21.27 0.66
C ARG A 151 -8.19 22.39 1.20
N VAL A 152 -8.85 22.17 2.34
CA VAL A 152 -9.82 23.12 2.92
C VAL A 152 -9.12 24.37 3.43
N LYS A 153 -7.89 24.21 3.91
CA LYS A 153 -7.04 25.32 4.38
C LYS A 153 -6.42 26.10 3.23
N GLY A 154 -6.38 25.51 2.03
CA GLY A 154 -5.79 26.13 0.84
C GLY A 154 -4.26 26.22 0.86
N LYS A 155 -3.61 25.71 1.91
CA LYS A 155 -2.17 25.85 2.16
C LYS A 155 -1.61 24.60 2.80
N LEU A 156 -0.45 24.15 2.33
CA LEU A 156 0.29 23.01 2.84
C LEU A 156 1.59 23.50 3.52
N PRO A 157 1.87 23.17 4.79
CA PRO A 157 3.12 23.57 5.42
C PRO A 157 4.33 23.01 4.67
N LEU A 158 5.40 23.80 4.60
CA LEU A 158 6.67 23.28 4.08
C LEU A 158 7.20 22.20 5.03
N MET A 159 7.62 21.07 4.49
CA MET A 159 8.03 19.94 5.32
C MET A 159 8.89 18.93 4.56
N GLU A 160 9.69 18.20 5.32
CA GLU A 160 10.35 16.98 4.87
C GLU A 160 9.75 15.78 5.60
N ILE A 161 9.47 14.72 4.83
CA ILE A 161 9.00 13.44 5.34
C ILE A 161 10.00 12.37 4.91
N VAL A 162 10.39 11.51 5.84
CA VAL A 162 11.09 10.25 5.57
C VAL A 162 10.22 9.13 6.11
N ASP A 163 9.88 8.18 5.26
CA ASP A 163 8.95 7.12 5.64
C ASP A 163 9.37 5.77 5.05
N TYR A 164 9.03 4.72 5.79
CA TYR A 164 9.22 3.32 5.46
C TYR A 164 8.42 2.49 6.47
N PRO A 165 8.02 1.26 6.12
CA PRO A 165 7.19 0.46 7.01
C PRO A 165 8.00 -0.12 8.17
N GLU A 166 7.33 -0.32 9.31
CA GLU A 166 7.90 -1.07 10.44
C GLU A 166 7.82 -2.59 10.24
N MET A 167 6.78 -3.03 9.51
CA MET A 167 6.49 -4.43 9.24
C MET A 167 6.51 -4.70 7.75
N LYS A 168 7.26 -5.73 7.34
CA LYS A 168 7.33 -6.17 5.95
C LYS A 168 5.99 -6.67 5.41
N PHE A 169 5.23 -7.39 6.23
CA PHE A 169 3.93 -7.96 5.84
C PHE A 169 2.80 -7.13 6.44
N ARG A 170 2.01 -6.50 5.58
CA ARG A 170 0.81 -5.74 5.93
C ARG A 170 -0.32 -6.28 5.06
N ALA A 171 -0.98 -7.30 5.59
CA ALA A 171 -1.96 -8.11 4.87
C ALA A 171 -3.37 -7.89 5.39
N LEU A 172 -4.35 -7.90 4.48
CA LEU A 172 -5.76 -8.07 4.82
C LEU A 172 -6.23 -9.44 4.30
N MET A 173 -6.98 -10.17 5.13
CA MET A 173 -7.77 -11.31 4.69
C MET A 173 -9.24 -10.91 4.67
N ASP A 174 -9.90 -11.09 3.53
CA ASP A 174 -11.34 -10.85 3.35
C ASP A 174 -12.06 -12.17 3.08
N ASP A 175 -13.05 -12.49 3.90
CA ASP A 175 -13.83 -13.72 3.76
C ASP A 175 -14.99 -13.50 2.81
N ILE A 176 -14.87 -14.13 1.63
CA ILE A 176 -15.86 -14.06 0.57
C ILE A 176 -16.70 -15.34 0.46
N SER A 177 -16.54 -16.28 1.40
CA SER A 177 -17.23 -17.58 1.39
C SER A 177 -18.48 -17.61 2.26
N ARG A 178 -18.64 -16.66 3.20
CA ARG A 178 -19.79 -16.61 4.13
C ARG A 178 -20.84 -15.55 3.76
N GLY A 179 -20.54 -14.67 2.81
CA GLY A 179 -21.40 -13.55 2.41
C GLY A 179 -21.48 -13.39 0.89
N PRO A 180 -22.01 -12.24 0.40
CA PRO A 180 -22.06 -11.96 -1.03
C PRO A 180 -20.66 -11.94 -1.63
N ILE A 181 -20.48 -12.62 -2.76
CA ILE A 181 -19.22 -12.62 -3.50
C ILE A 181 -19.05 -11.24 -4.13
N PRO A 182 -18.01 -10.46 -3.77
CA PRO A 182 -17.85 -9.14 -4.33
C PRO A 182 -17.55 -9.21 -5.83
N ASN A 183 -18.19 -8.35 -6.62
CA ASN A 183 -17.87 -8.30 -8.05
C ASN A 183 -16.46 -7.71 -8.31
N MET A 184 -15.93 -7.96 -9.51
CA MET A 184 -14.62 -7.49 -9.94
C MET A 184 -14.40 -5.97 -9.78
N LYS A 185 -15.46 -5.16 -9.96
CA LYS A 185 -15.37 -3.71 -9.77
C LYS A 185 -15.08 -3.36 -8.30
N TYR A 186 -15.74 -4.03 -7.36
CA TYR A 186 -15.54 -3.82 -5.92
C TYR A 186 -14.18 -4.37 -5.46
N MET A 187 -13.78 -5.56 -5.88
CA MET A 187 -12.47 -6.13 -5.52
C MET A 187 -11.31 -5.23 -5.99
N LYS A 188 -11.39 -4.73 -7.23
CA LYS A 188 -10.44 -3.72 -7.73
C LYS A 188 -10.48 -2.43 -6.91
N TYR A 189 -11.65 -2.00 -6.45
CA TYR A 189 -11.78 -0.86 -5.54
C TYR A 189 -11.07 -1.12 -4.20
N GLN A 190 -11.27 -2.29 -3.61
CA GLN A 190 -10.63 -2.68 -2.35
C GLN A 190 -9.10 -2.67 -2.47
N ILE A 191 -8.54 -3.25 -3.54
CA ILE A 191 -7.10 -3.19 -3.86
C ILE A 191 -6.60 -1.74 -3.85
N ARG A 192 -7.29 -0.84 -4.56
CA ARG A 192 -6.90 0.57 -4.59
C ARG A 192 -6.92 1.20 -3.20
N ARG A 193 -7.99 1.00 -2.42
CA ARG A 193 -8.12 1.52 -1.06
C ARG A 193 -7.02 1.01 -0.13
N LEU A 194 -6.69 -0.28 -0.20
CA LEU A 194 -5.63 -0.89 0.59
C LEU A 194 -4.26 -0.33 0.22
N SER A 195 -4.01 -0.10 -1.07
CA SER A 195 -2.75 0.47 -1.53
C SER A 195 -2.54 1.92 -1.06
N GLU A 196 -3.61 2.71 -0.95
CA GLU A 196 -3.57 4.07 -0.36
C GLU A 196 -3.17 4.05 1.12
N LEU A 197 -3.49 2.95 1.82
CA LEU A 197 -3.14 2.71 3.22
C LEU A 197 -1.81 1.94 3.36
N LYS A 198 -1.08 1.74 2.26
CA LYS A 198 0.20 1.03 2.19
C LYS A 198 0.15 -0.44 2.63
N TYR A 199 -1.02 -1.10 2.55
CA TYR A 199 -1.06 -2.56 2.57
C TYR A 199 -0.35 -3.11 1.33
N ASN A 200 0.36 -4.22 1.47
CA ASN A 200 1.11 -4.85 0.39
C ASN A 200 0.70 -6.30 0.11
N TYR A 201 -0.18 -6.87 0.92
CA TYR A 201 -0.80 -8.17 0.66
C TYR A 201 -2.31 -8.10 0.83
N LEU A 202 -3.02 -8.87 0.00
CA LEU A 202 -4.45 -9.14 0.12
C LEU A 202 -4.65 -10.63 -0.11
N THR A 203 -5.54 -11.24 0.65
CA THR A 203 -5.96 -12.63 0.43
C THR A 203 -7.47 -12.71 0.60
N TYR A 204 -8.11 -13.51 -0.25
CA TYR A 204 -9.52 -13.83 -0.10
C TYR A 204 -9.63 -15.21 0.51
N TYR A 205 -10.35 -15.36 1.62
CA TYR A 205 -10.59 -16.67 2.20
C TYR A 205 -11.67 -17.38 1.37
N ILE A 206 -11.30 -18.50 0.75
CA ILE A 206 -12.12 -19.24 -0.23
C ILE A 206 -12.34 -20.67 0.25
N GLU A 207 -13.60 -21.06 0.44
CA GLU A 207 -14.02 -22.45 0.67
C GLU A 207 -14.59 -23.07 -0.60
N HIS A 208 -15.56 -22.39 -1.23
CA HIS A 208 -16.32 -22.95 -2.34
C HIS A 208 -16.63 -21.92 -3.43
N VAL A 209 -16.26 -20.66 -3.26
CA VAL A 209 -16.65 -19.54 -4.12
C VAL A 209 -15.70 -19.31 -5.32
N VAL A 210 -15.18 -20.40 -5.87
CA VAL A 210 -14.29 -20.40 -7.04
C VAL A 210 -14.69 -21.48 -8.04
N LYS A 211 -14.94 -21.09 -9.28
CA LYS A 211 -15.25 -22.00 -10.39
C LYS A 211 -13.97 -22.56 -10.98
N THR A 212 -13.57 -23.73 -10.51
CA THR A 212 -12.50 -24.53 -11.14
C THR A 212 -13.03 -25.25 -12.39
N LYS A 213 -12.14 -25.65 -13.29
CA LYS A 213 -12.47 -26.42 -14.49
C LYS A 213 -12.70 -27.89 -14.17
N SER A 214 -11.93 -28.45 -13.23
CA SER A 214 -12.02 -29.83 -12.78
C SER A 214 -13.29 -30.11 -11.98
N HIS A 215 -13.68 -29.16 -11.13
CA HIS A 215 -14.84 -29.27 -10.24
C HIS A 215 -15.67 -27.96 -10.32
N PRO A 216 -16.39 -27.66 -11.40
CA PRO A 216 -17.16 -26.41 -11.48
C PRO A 216 -18.38 -26.41 -10.57
N GLU A 217 -18.90 -27.58 -10.20
CA GLU A 217 -20.22 -27.71 -9.57
C GLU A 217 -20.25 -27.41 -8.08
N PHE A 218 -19.09 -27.32 -7.40
CA PHE A 218 -19.06 -26.95 -5.97
C PHE A 218 -19.20 -25.44 -5.73
N ALA A 219 -19.12 -24.65 -6.79
CA ALA A 219 -19.17 -23.20 -6.72
C ALA A 219 -20.53 -22.65 -7.15
N PRO A 220 -21.04 -21.60 -6.49
CA PRO A 220 -22.28 -20.94 -6.89
C PRO A 220 -22.14 -20.22 -8.24
N ASP A 221 -23.27 -19.84 -8.84
CA ASP A 221 -23.31 -19.25 -10.19
C ASP A 221 -22.58 -17.90 -10.31
N ASP A 222 -22.42 -17.16 -9.22
CA ASP A 222 -21.73 -15.87 -9.16
C ASP A 222 -20.28 -15.99 -8.64
N ALA A 223 -19.78 -17.21 -8.45
CA ALA A 223 -18.39 -17.44 -8.03
C ALA A 223 -17.35 -16.99 -9.06
N LEU A 224 -16.18 -16.62 -8.52
CA LEU A 224 -15.04 -16.17 -9.30
C LEU A 224 -14.52 -17.28 -10.19
N THR A 225 -14.21 -16.93 -11.44
CA THR A 225 -13.49 -17.81 -12.35
C THR A 225 -11.98 -17.71 -12.15
N ILE A 226 -11.24 -18.74 -12.57
CA ILE A 226 -9.76 -18.73 -12.57
C ILE A 226 -9.19 -17.55 -13.36
N ASP A 227 -9.83 -17.18 -14.47
CA ASP A 227 -9.37 -16.07 -15.31
C ASP A 227 -9.64 -14.70 -14.66
N GLU A 228 -10.75 -14.55 -13.93
CA GLU A 228 -11.00 -13.35 -13.11
C GLU A 228 -9.99 -13.23 -11.97
N ILE A 229 -9.61 -14.34 -11.32
CA ILE A 229 -8.56 -14.35 -10.29
C ILE A 229 -7.22 -13.91 -10.90
N LYS A 230 -6.84 -14.43 -12.07
CA LYS A 230 -5.63 -13.98 -12.79
C LYS A 230 -5.67 -12.51 -13.12
N GLU A 231 -6.80 -12.03 -13.64
CA GLU A 231 -7.00 -10.62 -13.93
C GLU A 231 -6.84 -9.77 -12.66
N LEU A 232 -7.42 -10.22 -11.55
CA LEU A 232 -7.35 -9.53 -10.26
C LEU A 232 -5.93 -9.52 -9.69
N SER A 233 -5.20 -10.63 -9.81
CA SER A 233 -3.80 -10.73 -9.40
C SER A 233 -2.91 -9.77 -10.18
N ALA A 234 -3.05 -9.76 -11.51
CA ALA A 234 -2.35 -8.81 -12.39
C ALA A 234 -2.75 -7.35 -12.12
N TYR A 235 -4.00 -7.10 -11.75
CA TYR A 235 -4.47 -5.78 -11.35
C TYR A 235 -3.86 -5.33 -10.02
N ALA A 236 -3.82 -6.20 -9.01
CA ALA A 236 -3.26 -5.92 -7.69
C ALA A 236 -1.78 -5.48 -7.76
N LYS A 237 -1.01 -6.13 -8.64
CA LYS A 237 0.41 -5.82 -8.88
C LYS A 237 0.65 -4.38 -9.31
N LYS A 238 -0.27 -3.79 -10.09
CA LYS A 238 -0.20 -2.37 -10.51
C LYS A 238 -0.30 -1.39 -9.34
N TYR A 239 -0.78 -1.86 -8.19
CA TYR A 239 -0.93 -1.09 -6.96
C TYR A 239 0.02 -1.59 -5.85
N HIS A 240 1.07 -2.32 -6.22
CA HIS A 240 2.05 -2.93 -5.32
C HIS A 240 1.41 -3.78 -4.21
N ILE A 241 0.28 -4.42 -4.53
CA ILE A 241 -0.34 -5.45 -3.69
C ILE A 241 -0.08 -6.82 -4.32
N ILE A 242 0.39 -7.75 -3.50
CA ILE A 242 0.48 -9.16 -3.84
C ILE A 242 -0.83 -9.83 -3.41
N LEU A 243 -1.56 -10.36 -4.38
CA LEU A 243 -2.74 -11.18 -4.11
C LEU A 243 -2.28 -12.60 -3.78
N ILE A 244 -2.40 -13.01 -2.52
CA ILE A 244 -2.05 -14.35 -2.06
C ILE A 244 -3.24 -15.28 -2.33
N GLY A 245 -2.98 -16.40 -3.00
CA GLY A 245 -3.98 -17.44 -3.16
C GLY A 245 -4.29 -18.10 -1.83
N ASN A 246 -5.55 -18.36 -1.57
CA ASN A 246 -6.02 -19.00 -0.34
C ASN A 246 -7.19 -19.90 -0.68
N PHE A 247 -7.14 -21.14 -0.20
CA PHE A 247 -8.22 -22.09 -0.33
C PHE A 247 -8.26 -22.97 0.93
N GLN A 248 -9.43 -23.09 1.54
CA GLN A 248 -9.61 -23.87 2.75
C GLN A 248 -9.47 -25.36 2.46
N SER A 249 -8.84 -26.08 3.39
CA SER A 249 -8.49 -27.49 3.23
C SER A 249 -8.93 -28.26 4.45
N PHE A 250 -9.52 -29.44 4.22
CA PHE A 250 -10.00 -30.37 5.23
C PHE A 250 -11.20 -29.91 6.07
N GLY A 251 -11.15 -28.73 6.69
CA GLY A 251 -12.23 -28.14 7.47
C GLY A 251 -13.19 -27.30 6.63
N HIS A 252 -14.37 -26.97 7.14
CA HIS A 252 -15.39 -26.11 6.49
C HIS A 252 -15.85 -26.54 5.08
N PHE A 253 -15.87 -27.84 4.78
CA PHE A 253 -16.32 -28.37 3.48
C PHE A 253 -17.83 -28.61 3.36
N GLU A 254 -18.65 -28.11 4.29
CA GLU A 254 -20.12 -28.30 4.34
C GLU A 254 -20.78 -28.11 2.96
N ASN A 255 -20.53 -26.96 2.32
CA ASN A 255 -21.17 -26.63 1.05
C ASN A 255 -20.75 -27.60 -0.06
N ILE A 256 -19.48 -27.98 -0.11
CA ILE A 256 -18.96 -28.93 -1.09
C ILE A 256 -19.54 -30.33 -0.84
N LEU A 257 -19.46 -30.83 0.40
CA LEU A 257 -19.87 -32.18 0.77
C LEU A 257 -21.38 -32.38 0.79
N SER A 258 -22.17 -31.30 0.85
CA SER A 258 -23.63 -31.35 0.69
C SER A 258 -24.06 -31.77 -0.72
N ILE A 259 -23.17 -31.64 -1.71
CA ILE A 259 -23.45 -32.00 -3.10
C ILE A 259 -23.27 -33.51 -3.24
N PRO A 260 -24.28 -34.25 -3.78
CA PRO A 260 -24.22 -35.72 -3.88
C PRO A 260 -22.97 -36.26 -4.57
N LYS A 261 -22.41 -35.53 -5.54
CA LYS A 261 -21.16 -35.86 -6.24
C LYS A 261 -19.94 -35.91 -5.31
N TYR A 262 -19.89 -35.07 -4.27
CA TYR A 262 -18.71 -34.94 -3.39
C TYR A 262 -18.91 -35.53 -2.00
N ALA A 263 -20.15 -35.86 -1.61
CA ALA A 263 -20.49 -36.39 -0.28
C ALA A 263 -19.62 -37.58 0.17
N TYR A 264 -19.22 -38.45 -0.77
CA TYR A 264 -18.39 -39.62 -0.49
C TYR A 264 -16.97 -39.27 -0.01
N LEU A 265 -16.49 -38.04 -0.23
CA LEU A 265 -15.17 -37.60 0.21
C LEU A 265 -15.12 -37.27 1.70
N GLY A 266 -16.26 -37.04 2.35
CA GLY A 266 -16.33 -36.61 3.75
C GLY A 266 -16.23 -37.75 4.78
N GLU A 267 -15.89 -37.39 6.03
CA GLU A 267 -16.06 -38.23 7.23
C GLU A 267 -17.30 -37.81 8.05
N ARG A 268 -17.47 -36.50 8.25
CA ARG A 268 -18.54 -35.91 9.08
C ARG A 268 -18.92 -34.53 8.53
N GLY A 269 -19.96 -34.44 7.70
CA GLY A 269 -20.63 -33.20 7.25
C GLY A 269 -19.73 -32.12 6.64
N LYS A 270 -18.91 -31.49 7.48
CA LYS A 270 -18.01 -30.37 7.18
C LYS A 270 -16.55 -30.78 6.97
N LEU A 271 -16.20 -32.04 7.21
CA LEU A 271 -14.82 -32.51 7.18
C LEU A 271 -14.55 -33.39 5.96
N LEU A 272 -13.65 -32.92 5.08
CA LEU A 272 -13.06 -33.75 4.03
C LEU A 272 -12.17 -34.80 4.69
N SER A 273 -12.28 -36.06 4.26
CA SER A 273 -11.54 -37.16 4.88
C SER A 273 -10.06 -37.15 4.48
N PRO A 274 -9.11 -37.02 5.43
CA PRO A 274 -7.69 -37.26 5.12
C PRO A 274 -7.37 -38.75 4.99
N ALA A 275 -8.31 -39.67 5.27
CA ALA A 275 -8.09 -41.10 5.14
C ALA A 275 -8.35 -41.64 3.72
N LYS A 276 -8.78 -40.77 2.79
CA LYS A 276 -9.14 -41.11 1.41
C LYS A 276 -8.17 -40.46 0.43
N GLU A 277 -7.56 -41.27 -0.44
CA GLU A 277 -6.68 -40.79 -1.52
C GLU A 277 -7.42 -39.83 -2.47
N GLU A 278 -8.73 -40.06 -2.64
CA GLU A 278 -9.61 -39.23 -3.46
C GLU A 278 -9.72 -37.79 -2.93
N SER A 279 -9.61 -37.57 -1.62
CA SER A 279 -9.59 -36.22 -1.03
C SER A 279 -8.35 -35.45 -1.42
N TYR A 280 -7.18 -36.12 -1.43
CA TYR A 280 -5.94 -35.50 -1.87
C TYR A 280 -5.95 -35.21 -3.36
N LYS A 281 -6.51 -36.13 -4.17
CA LYS A 281 -6.71 -35.89 -5.60
C LYS A 281 -7.63 -34.70 -5.85
N PHE A 282 -8.74 -34.60 -5.11
CA PHE A 282 -9.66 -33.47 -5.19
C PHE A 282 -8.97 -32.13 -4.88
N LEU A 283 -8.22 -32.04 -3.78
CA LEU A 283 -7.45 -30.85 -3.44
C LEU A 283 -6.35 -30.54 -4.47
N ALA A 284 -5.66 -31.57 -4.96
CA ALA A 284 -4.62 -31.42 -5.97
C ALA A 284 -5.18 -30.85 -7.29
N ASP A 285 -6.35 -31.31 -7.73
CA ASP A 285 -7.03 -30.77 -8.92
C ASP A 285 -7.29 -29.26 -8.74
N ILE A 286 -7.86 -28.86 -7.60
CA ILE A 286 -8.14 -27.44 -7.27
C ILE A 286 -6.86 -26.62 -7.25
N TYR A 287 -5.84 -27.07 -6.51
CA TYR A 287 -4.58 -26.34 -6.39
C TYR A 287 -3.82 -26.20 -7.71
N SER A 288 -3.89 -27.23 -8.57
CA SER A 288 -3.24 -27.20 -9.89
C SER A 288 -3.77 -26.07 -10.77
N GLU A 289 -5.01 -25.63 -10.54
CA GLU A 289 -5.65 -24.53 -11.25
C GLU A 289 -5.54 -23.19 -10.52
N LEU A 290 -5.71 -23.18 -9.20
CA LEU A 290 -5.69 -21.97 -8.40
C LEU A 290 -4.28 -21.42 -8.23
N ILE A 291 -3.28 -22.24 -7.88
CA ILE A 291 -1.92 -21.74 -7.59
C ILE A 291 -1.35 -20.92 -8.77
N PRO A 292 -1.41 -21.40 -10.03
CA PRO A 292 -0.92 -20.62 -11.17
C PRO A 292 -1.75 -19.38 -11.50
N ALA A 293 -2.91 -19.18 -10.86
CA ALA A 293 -3.74 -18.00 -11.05
C ALA A 293 -3.23 -16.78 -10.26
N PHE A 294 -2.30 -16.99 -9.32
CA PHE A 294 -1.72 -15.93 -8.49
C PHE A 294 -0.23 -15.73 -8.81
N ASP A 295 0.20 -14.47 -8.90
CA ASP A 295 1.62 -14.10 -9.00
C ASP A 295 2.38 -14.26 -7.67
N SER A 296 1.69 -14.62 -6.59
CA SER A 296 2.25 -14.73 -5.23
C SER A 296 3.21 -15.93 -5.09
N PRO A 297 4.37 -15.77 -4.41
CA PRO A 297 5.24 -16.89 -4.09
C PRO A 297 4.70 -17.78 -2.94
N MET A 298 3.56 -17.39 -2.35
CA MET A 298 2.91 -18.08 -1.25
C MET A 298 1.47 -18.43 -1.62
N PHE A 299 1.00 -19.55 -1.09
CA PHE A 299 -0.40 -19.98 -1.13
C PHE A 299 -0.81 -20.42 0.28
N ILE A 300 -1.99 -20.00 0.73
CA ILE A 300 -2.52 -20.33 2.05
C ILE A 300 -3.48 -21.51 1.89
N VAL A 301 -3.08 -22.68 2.39
CA VAL A 301 -3.92 -23.89 2.41
C VAL A 301 -4.86 -23.95 3.62
N ASN A 302 -4.75 -22.99 4.54
CA ASN A 302 -5.50 -22.91 5.79
C ASN A 302 -5.36 -24.20 6.64
N CYS A 303 -6.43 -24.99 6.82
CA CYS A 303 -6.57 -26.11 7.76
C CYS A 303 -7.08 -25.74 9.16
N ASP A 304 -7.88 -24.68 9.27
CA ASP A 304 -8.63 -24.39 10.49
C ASP A 304 -9.85 -25.33 10.65
N GLU A 305 -10.10 -25.70 11.92
CA GLU A 305 -11.20 -26.57 12.40
C GLU A 305 -11.33 -27.94 11.70
#